data_AF-A0A1H1IQ08-F1
#
_entry.id   AF-A0A1H1IQ08-F1
#
_cell.length_a   1.000
_cell.length_b   1.000
_cell.length_c   1.000
_cell.angle_alpha   90.00
_cell.angle_beta   90.00
_cell.angle_gamma   90.00
#
_symmetry.space_group_name_H-M   'P 1'
#
loop_
_entity.id
_entity.type
_entity.pdbx_description
1 polymer ?
#
loop_
_entity_poly.entity_id
_entity_poly.type
_entity_poly.pdbx_seq_one_letter_code
_entity_poly.pdbx_strand_id
1 'polypeptide(L)' 'MSSRPPIPTDISRDLMVECGHRCCVCGEHVSLEQAHIIPWAKTKDHSFENLIVLCSLCHKKSHDENWDKKTMQAYKAKPW' A
#
# COMPACT_ATOMS: atom_id res chain seq x y z
N MET A 1 -19.68 9.90 -12.24
CA MET A 1 -18.30 9.46 -11.92
C MET A 1 -18.43 8.17 -11.12
N SER A 2 -17.91 7.05 -11.62
CA SER A 2 -17.97 5.79 -10.86
C SER A 2 -16.95 5.90 -9.72
N SER A 3 -17.43 6.05 -8.48
CA SER A 3 -16.58 6.14 -7.30
C SER A 3 -15.81 4.83 -7.14
N ARG A 4 -14.51 4.92 -6.86
CA ARG A 4 -13.71 3.75 -6.47
C ARG A 4 -14.37 3.14 -5.22
N PRO A 5 -14.72 1.85 -5.21
CA PRO A 5 -15.25 1.21 -4.01
C PRO A 5 -14.22 1.26 -2.88
N PRO A 6 -14.64 1.23 -1.62
CA PRO A 6 -13.70 1.12 -0.52
C PRO A 6 -12.97 -0.23 -0.56
N ILE A 7 -11.75 -0.27 0.01
CA ILE A 7 -11.04 -1.52 0.25
C ILE A 7 -11.86 -2.35 1.25
N PRO A 8 -12.10 -3.66 0.99
CA PRO A 8 -12.79 -4.53 1.93
C PRO A 8 -12.13 -4.52 3.32
N THR A 9 -12.94 -4.47 4.38
CA THR A 9 -12.45 -4.33 5.76
C THR A 9 -11.51 -5.47 6.18
N ASP A 10 -11.76 -6.70 5.72
CA ASP A 10 -10.90 -7.83 6.06
C ASP A 10 -9.51 -7.71 5.43
N ILE A 11 -9.44 -7.33 4.15
CA ILE A 11 -8.16 -7.05 3.47
C ILE A 11 -7.42 -5.89 4.15
N SER A 12 -8.15 -4.83 4.50
CA SER A 12 -7.59 -3.69 5.24
C SER A 12 -6.99 -4.15 6.57
N ARG A 13 -7.68 -5.02 7.32
CA ARG A 13 -7.19 -5.55 8.59
C ARG A 13 -5.94 -6.40 8.40
N ASP A 14 -5.97 -7.31 7.43
CA ASP A 14 -4.85 -8.22 7.14
C ASP A 14 -3.60 -7.44 6.75
N LEU A 15 -3.73 -6.37 5.96
CA LEU A 15 -2.61 -5.50 5.58
C LEU A 15 -1.98 -4.81 6.80
N MET A 16 -2.81 -4.30 7.71
CA MET A 16 -2.31 -3.63 8.91
C MET A 16 -1.63 -4.62 9.87
N VAL A 17 -2.09 -5.87 9.91
CA VAL A 17 -1.45 -6.94 10.70
C VAL A 17 -0.15 -7.41 10.05
N GLU A 18 -0.12 -7.62 8.72
CA GLU A 18 1.07 -7.97 7.93
C GLU A 18 2.21 -6.98 8.21
N CYS A 19 1.87 -5.70 8.23
CA CYS A 19 2.81 -4.62 8.44
C CYS A 19 2.96 -4.22 9.92
N GLY A 20 2.46 -5.00 10.90
CA GLY A 20 2.60 -4.66 12.32
C GLY A 20 2.16 -3.22 12.69
N HIS A 21 1.18 -2.68 11.96
CA HIS A 21 0.70 -1.30 12.03
C HIS A 21 1.79 -0.25 11.78
N ARG A 22 2.65 -0.50 10.79
CA ARG A 22 3.76 0.36 10.39
C ARG A 22 3.90 0.46 8.86
N CYS A 23 4.52 1.53 8.39
CA CYS A 23 4.85 1.78 6.99
C CYS A 23 5.90 0.78 6.50
N CYS A 24 5.59 -0.01 5.46
CA CYS A 24 6.45 -1.08 4.90
C CYS A 24 7.86 -0.61 4.46
N VAL A 25 8.10 0.69 4.39
CA VAL A 25 9.37 1.28 3.97
C VAL A 25 10.20 1.77 5.15
N CYS A 26 9.61 2.59 6.03
CA CYS A 26 10.35 3.32 7.05
C CYS A 26 9.97 2.97 8.49
N GLY A 27 8.98 2.10 8.71
CA GLY A 27 8.55 1.67 10.05
C GLY A 27 7.72 2.70 10.83
N GLU A 28 7.38 3.84 10.23
CA GLU A 28 6.47 4.85 10.81
C GLU A 28 5.10 4.24 11.12
N HIS A 29 4.47 4.63 12.22
CA HIS A 29 3.23 4.08 12.77
C HIS A 29 2.05 5.06 12.71
N VAL A 30 2.26 6.29 12.22
CA VAL A 30 1.20 7.30 12.05
C VAL A 30 0.92 7.58 10.58
N SER A 31 -0.31 8.05 10.31
CA SER A 31 -0.75 8.47 8.97
C SER A 31 -0.54 7.40 7.90
N LEU A 32 -1.00 6.18 8.18
CA LEU A 32 -0.88 5.02 7.32
C LEU A 32 -1.99 4.97 6.27
N GLU A 33 -1.61 4.62 5.06
CA GLU A 33 -2.44 4.59 3.86
C GLU A 33 -2.22 3.27 3.12
N GLN A 34 -3.29 2.73 2.52
CA GLN A 34 -3.24 1.51 1.71
C GLN A 34 -3.02 1.89 0.24
N ALA A 35 -1.78 1.81 -0.20
CA ALA A 35 -1.38 2.12 -1.56
C ALA A 35 -1.52 0.90 -2.48
N HIS A 36 -1.90 1.12 -3.73
CA HIS A 36 -1.90 0.08 -4.76
C HIS A 36 -0.50 -0.07 -5.36
N ILE A 37 0.03 -1.31 -5.36
CA ILE A 37 1.29 -1.67 -6.03
C ILE A 37 1.17 -1.50 -7.54
N ILE A 38 0.07 -1.98 -8.13
CA ILE A 38 -0.32 -1.69 -9.51
C ILE A 38 -1.50 -0.72 -9.46
N PRO A 39 -1.41 0.47 -10.10
CA PRO A 39 -2.43 1.50 -9.96
C PRO A 39 -3.84 0.99 -10.24
N TRP A 40 -4.80 1.34 -9.37
CA TRP A 40 -6.21 1.02 -9.53
C TRP A 40 -6.77 1.32 -10.92
N ALA A 41 -6.32 2.42 -11.55
CA ALA A 41 -6.76 2.81 -12.88
C ALA A 41 -6.47 1.73 -13.95
N LYS A 42 -5.48 0.85 -13.72
CA LYS A 42 -5.11 -0.25 -14.61
C LYS A 42 -5.82 -1.56 -14.28
N THR A 43 -5.96 -1.89 -13.00
CA THR A 43 -6.40 -3.23 -12.57
C THR A 43 -7.79 -3.27 -11.96
N LYS A 44 -8.24 -2.16 -11.35
CA LYS A 44 -9.43 -2.12 -10.48
C LYS A 44 -9.38 -3.23 -9.41
N ASP A 45 -8.19 -3.50 -8.90
CA ASP A 45 -7.91 -4.63 -8.02
C ASP A 45 -7.57 -4.17 -6.59
N HIS A 46 -8.36 -4.65 -5.63
CA HIS A 46 -8.17 -4.48 -4.19
C HIS A 46 -7.68 -5.77 -3.51
N SER A 47 -7.12 -6.72 -4.27
CA SER A 47 -6.48 -7.91 -3.72
C SER A 47 -5.39 -7.53 -2.72
N PHE A 48 -5.20 -8.40 -1.73
CA PHE A 48 -4.19 -8.23 -0.69
C PHE A 48 -2.78 -8.12 -1.30
N GLU A 49 -2.52 -8.87 -2.37
CA GLU A 49 -1.26 -8.91 -3.11
C GLU A 49 -0.97 -7.60 -3.86
N ASN A 50 -2.01 -6.86 -4.24
CA ASN A 50 -1.88 -5.58 -4.94
C ASN A 50 -1.86 -4.37 -4.00
N LEU A 51 -1.92 -4.58 -2.68
CA LEU A 51 -1.94 -3.49 -1.69
C LEU A 51 -0.71 -3.55 -0.78
N ILE A 52 -0.25 -2.38 -0.35
CA ILE A 52 0.86 -2.20 0.60
C ILE A 52 0.54 -1.02 1.52
N VAL A 53 0.96 -1.11 2.79
CA VAL A 53 0.77 -0.03 3.77
C VAL A 53 1.97 0.91 3.76
N LEU A 54 1.73 2.19 3.51
CA LEU A 54 2.74 3.25 3.52
C LEU A 54 2.28 4.39 4.43
N CYS A 55 3.21 5.10 5.07
CA CYS A 55 2.88 6.41 5.63
C CYS A 55 2.69 7.43 4.50
N SER A 56 1.97 8.52 4.76
CA SER A 56 1.70 9.57 3.78
C SER A 56 2.97 10.12 3.09
N LEU A 57 4.10 10.21 3.81
CA LEU A 57 5.39 10.63 3.24
C LEU A 57 5.96 9.62 2.25
N CYS A 58 5.99 8.34 2.61
CA CYS A 58 6.47 7.28 1.71
C CYS A 58 5.52 7.06 0.54
N HIS A 59 4.21 7.22 0.74
CA HIS A 59 3.24 7.12 -0.34
C HIS A 59 3.44 8.25 -1.35
N LYS A 60 3.60 9.50 -0.90
CA LYS A 60 3.97 10.62 -1.77
C LYS A 60 5.29 10.35 -2.50
N LYS A 61 6.33 9.95 -1.76
CA LYS A 61 7.66 9.63 -2.32
C LYS A 61 7.58 8.55 -3.40
N SER A 62 6.73 7.54 -3.23
CA SER A 62 6.55 6.48 -4.23
C SER A 62 6.03 6.99 -5.58
N HIS A 63 5.19 8.04 -5.57
CA HIS A 63 4.73 8.70 -6.79
C HIS A 63 5.81 9.60 -7.36
N ASP A 64 6.41 10.45 -6.53
CA ASP A 64 7.42 11.43 -6.95
C ASP A 64 8.65 10.75 -7.58
N GLU A 65 9.05 9.59 -7.07
CA GLU A 65 10.20 8.81 -7.55
C GLU A 65 9.82 7.66 -8.50
N ASN A 66 8.54 7.54 -8.87
CA ASN A 66 8.03 6.49 -9.77
C ASN A 66 8.46 5.07 -9.37
N TRP A 67 8.25 4.70 -8.11
CA TRP A 67 8.58 3.36 -7.64
C TRP A 67 7.82 2.30 -8.42
N ASP A 68 8.57 1.35 -8.99
CA ASP A 68 7.99 0.31 -9.80
C ASP A 68 7.38 -0.82 -8.95
N LYS A 69 6.64 -1.70 -9.62
CA LYS A 69 6.02 -2.88 -8.98
C LYS A 69 7.05 -3.69 -8.20
N LYS A 70 8.26 -3.88 -8.73
CA LYS A 70 9.29 -4.71 -8.09
C LYS A 70 9.76 -4.09 -6.77
N THR A 71 9.99 -2.78 -6.76
CA THR A 71 10.37 -2.02 -5.57
C THR A 71 9.31 -2.11 -4.49
N MET A 72 8.05 -1.85 -4.86
CA MET A 72 6.91 -1.93 -3.93
C MET A 72 6.74 -3.35 -3.37
N GLN A 73 6.87 -4.38 -4.21
CA GLN A 73 6.82 -5.78 -3.76
C GLN A 73 7.97 -6.14 -2.82
N ALA A 74 9.17 -5.59 -3.05
CA ALA A 74 10.31 -5.81 -2.17
C ALA A 74 10.07 -5.22 -0.77
N TYR A 75 9.52 -4.01 -0.68
CA TYR A 75 9.14 -3.41 0.60
C TYR A 75 8.03 -4.21 1.32
N LYS A 76 7.01 -4.67 0.60
CA LYS A 76 5.95 -5.51 1.19
C LYS A 76 6.49 -6.85 1.70
N ALA A 77 7.42 -7.47 0.98
CA ALA A 77 7.96 -8.79 1.33
C ALA A 77 8.91 -8.78 2.54
N LYS A 78 9.59 -7.65 2.79
CA LYS A 78 10.54 -7.48 3.90
C LYS A 78 10.33 -6.14 4.59
N PRO A 79 9.22 -5.98 5.32
CA PRO A 79 8.97 -4.78 6.08
C PRO A 79 9.91 -4.75 7.30
N TRP A 80 10.78 -3.71 7.37
CA TRP A 80 11.77 -3.38 8.42
C TRP A 80 12.60 -4.51 9.05
#